data_AF-A0A7V2NL91-F1
#
_entry.id   AF-A0A7V2NL91-F1
#
_cell.length_a   1.000
_cell.length_b   1.000
_cell.length_c   1.000
_cell.angle_alpha   90.00
_cell.angle_beta   90.00
_cell.angle_gamma   90.00
#
_symmetry.space_group_name_H-M   'P 1'
#
loop_
_entity.id
_entity.type
_entity.pdbx_description
1 polymer ?
#
loop_
_entity_poly.entity_id
_entity_poly.type
_entity_poly.pdbx_seq_one_letter_code
_entity_poly.pdbx_strand_id
1 'polypeptide(L)'
;MIKNLSIILTILFITACDSRNTYLIMMEAGLAEQFSNACKDNTKCVTDVETYMEQCFDTNLALKAINTKPLKTKYEVNKQHILKIQRCLAKKSGDDYWQKINMPELILKQVKQ
;
A
#
# COMPACT_ATOMS: atom_id res chain seq x y z
N MET A 1 -45.91 3.58 11.17
CA MET A 1 -45.05 2.38 11.12
C MET A 1 -43.93 2.47 10.07
N ILE A 2 -43.36 3.64 9.77
CA ILE A 2 -42.37 3.82 8.67
C ILE A 2 -40.97 4.20 9.19
N LYS A 3 -40.83 4.64 10.45
CA LYS A 3 -39.54 5.13 11.00
C LYS A 3 -38.50 4.03 11.29
N ASN A 4 -38.92 2.79 11.52
CA ASN A 4 -38.00 1.69 11.85
C ASN A 4 -37.41 0.98 10.62
N LEU A 5 -37.99 1.20 9.43
CA LEU A 5 -37.51 0.54 8.20
C LEU A 5 -36.28 1.26 7.63
N SER A 6 -36.18 2.58 7.78
CA SER A 6 -35.01 3.34 7.32
C SER A 6 -33.74 3.02 8.11
N ILE A 7 -33.82 2.80 9.42
CA ILE A 7 -32.64 2.55 10.27
C ILE A 7 -32.00 1.20 9.93
N ILE A 8 -32.82 0.18 9.66
CA ILE A 8 -32.34 -1.16 9.29
C ILE A 8 -31.69 -1.12 7.89
N LEU A 9 -32.23 -0.33 6.96
CA LEU A 9 -31.64 -0.14 5.63
C LEU A 9 -30.27 0.55 5.72
N THR A 10 -30.13 1.58 6.56
CA THR A 10 -28.84 2.28 6.75
C THR A 10 -27.79 1.39 7.40
N ILE A 11 -28.16 0.51 8.34
CA ILE A 11 -27.23 -0.45 8.97
C ILE A 11 -26.76 -1.52 7.96
N LEU A 12 -27.62 -1.93 7.03
CA LEU A 12 -27.26 -2.83 5.92
C LEU A 12 -26.29 -2.16 4.91
N PHE A 13 -26.31 -0.83 4.78
CA PHE A 13 -25.35 -0.10 3.95
C PHE A 13 -23.98 0.08 4.63
N ILE A 14 -23.89 0.06 5.97
CA ILE A 14 -22.62 0.25 6.70
C ILE A 14 -21.82 -1.07 6.80
N THR A 15 -22.47 -2.23 6.79
CA THR A 15 -21.79 -3.54 6.75
C THR A 15 -21.24 -3.90 5.37
N ALA A 16 -21.61 -3.14 4.33
CA ALA A 16 -20.97 -3.16 3.02
C ALA A 16 -19.81 -2.17 2.92
N CYS A 17 -19.12 -1.87 4.03
CA CYS A 17 -17.74 -1.40 3.99
C CYS A 17 -16.94 -2.49 3.25
N ASP A 18 -16.83 -2.32 1.94
CA ASP A 18 -16.42 -3.34 0.97
C ASP A 18 -15.11 -3.96 1.47
N SER A 19 -15.07 -5.28 1.65
CA SER A 19 -13.85 -6.01 2.04
C SER A 19 -12.62 -5.58 1.24
N ARG A 20 -12.82 -5.13 -0.02
CA ARG A 20 -11.79 -4.53 -0.87
C ARG A 20 -11.16 -3.27 -0.28
N ASN A 21 -11.94 -2.35 0.28
CA ASN A 21 -11.42 -1.15 0.93
C ASN A 21 -10.55 -1.52 2.14
N THR A 22 -10.96 -2.50 2.93
CA THR A 22 -10.14 -3.02 4.03
C THR A 22 -8.82 -3.60 3.54
N TYR A 23 -8.84 -4.43 2.49
CA TYR A 23 -7.61 -4.97 1.91
C TYR A 23 -6.69 -3.90 1.33
N LEU A 24 -7.25 -2.82 0.77
CA LEU A 24 -6.47 -1.70 0.27
C LEU A 24 -5.77 -0.94 1.39
N ILE A 25 -6.49 -0.61 2.46
CA ILE A 25 -5.92 0.04 3.65
C ILE A 25 -4.82 -0.83 4.27
N MET A 26 -5.06 -2.13 4.41
CA MET A 26 -4.05 -3.06 4.94
C MET A 26 -2.81 -3.13 4.05
N MET A 27 -2.99 -3.13 2.72
CA MET A 27 -1.88 -3.20 1.79
C MET A 27 -1.07 -1.89 1.76
N GLU A 28 -1.73 -0.75 1.88
CA GLU A 28 -1.07 0.56 2.01
C GLU A 28 -0.24 0.64 3.29
N ALA A 29 -0.84 0.33 4.43
CA ALA A 29 -0.14 0.32 5.72
C ALA A 29 1.03 -0.67 5.72
N GLY A 30 0.83 -1.87 5.18
CA GLY A 30 1.88 -2.88 5.08
C GLY A 30 3.04 -2.45 4.18
N LEU A 31 2.76 -1.78 3.05
CA LEU A 31 3.83 -1.22 2.22
C LEU A 31 4.51 -0.05 2.91
N ALA A 32 3.78 0.83 3.61
CA ALA A 32 4.37 1.91 4.39
C ALA A 32 5.38 1.38 5.41
N GLU A 33 4.96 0.38 6.20
CA GLU A 33 5.83 -0.27 7.18
C GLU A 33 7.05 -0.93 6.53
N GLN A 34 6.87 -1.67 5.43
CA GLN A 34 7.97 -2.33 4.72
C GLN A 34 8.99 -1.33 4.16
N PHE A 35 8.52 -0.19 3.65
CA PHE A 35 9.38 0.90 3.19
C PHE A 35 10.13 1.55 4.37
N SER A 36 9.44 1.88 5.46
CA SER A 36 10.06 2.43 6.67
C SER A 36 11.10 1.48 7.27
N ASN A 37 10.83 0.17 7.31
CA ASN A 37 11.80 -0.83 7.73
C ASN A 37 13.00 -0.90 6.78
N ALA A 38 12.78 -0.77 5.47
CA ALA A 38 13.87 -0.72 4.49
C ALA A 38 14.73 0.54 4.63
N CYS A 39 14.21 1.63 5.22
CA CYS A 39 14.96 2.84 5.52
C CYS A 39 16.05 2.65 6.59
N LYS A 40 16.02 1.56 7.39
CA LYS A 40 16.97 1.27 8.49
C LYS A 40 17.18 2.48 9.41
N ASP A 41 16.09 3.05 9.92
CA ASP A 41 16.09 4.22 10.82
C ASP A 41 16.62 5.54 10.22
N ASN A 42 16.84 5.62 8.89
CA ASN A 42 17.06 6.90 8.24
C ASN A 42 15.82 7.79 8.39
N THR A 43 15.87 8.75 9.31
CA THR A 43 14.72 9.57 9.69
C THR A 43 14.09 10.27 8.50
N LYS A 44 14.89 10.83 7.59
CA LYS A 44 14.36 11.51 6.41
C LYS A 44 13.59 10.55 5.49
N CYS A 45 14.16 9.37 5.22
CA CYS A 45 13.49 8.33 4.44
C CYS A 45 12.16 7.90 5.07
N VAL A 46 12.13 7.67 6.38
CA VAL A 46 10.91 7.28 7.10
C VAL A 46 9.87 8.40 7.02
N THR A 47 10.26 9.65 7.28
CA THR A 47 9.35 10.80 7.18
C THR A 47 8.79 10.98 5.77
N ASP A 48 9.61 10.81 4.73
CA ASP A 48 9.16 10.86 3.34
C ASP A 48 8.13 9.77 3.03
N VAL A 49 8.32 8.55 3.55
CA VAL A 49 7.35 7.45 3.41
C VAL A 49 6.04 7.83 4.09
N GLU A 50 6.07 8.21 5.36
CA GLU A 50 4.88 8.58 6.13
C GLU A 50 4.13 9.77 5.48
N THR A 51 4.86 10.73 4.93
CA THR A 51 4.28 11.94 4.35
C THR A 51 3.66 11.69 2.97
N TYR A 52 4.26 10.83 2.15
CA TYR A 52 3.89 10.69 0.74
C TYR A 52 3.29 9.34 0.36
N MET A 53 3.23 8.34 1.26
CA MET A 53 2.74 7.00 0.91
C MET A 53 1.35 7.03 0.28
N GLU A 54 0.38 7.72 0.90
CA GLU A 54 -1.00 7.82 0.38
C GLU A 54 -1.03 8.33 -1.08
N GLN A 55 -0.18 9.30 -1.40
CA GLN A 55 -0.08 9.89 -2.74
C GLN A 55 0.65 8.97 -3.73
N CYS A 56 1.55 8.12 -3.23
CA CYS A 56 2.39 7.24 -4.03
C CYS A 56 1.83 5.82 -4.17
N PHE A 57 0.85 5.46 -3.34
CA PHE A 57 0.16 4.18 -3.37
C PHE A 57 -0.78 4.10 -4.58
N ASP A 58 -0.58 3.10 -5.44
CA ASP A 58 -1.44 2.84 -6.58
C ASP A 58 -2.50 1.79 -6.25
N THR A 59 -3.73 2.26 -6.03
CA THR A 59 -4.90 1.42 -5.76
C THR A 59 -5.17 0.38 -6.84
N ASN A 60 -4.90 0.66 -8.11
CA ASN A 60 -5.13 -0.30 -9.20
C ASN A 60 -4.11 -1.44 -9.17
N LEU A 61 -2.84 -1.13 -8.89
CA LEU A 61 -1.82 -2.16 -8.69
C LEU A 61 -2.10 -2.99 -7.44
N ALA A 62 -2.56 -2.35 -6.36
CA ALA A 62 -2.98 -3.03 -5.14
C ALA A 62 -4.14 -4.01 -5.39
N LEU A 63 -5.22 -3.54 -6.04
CA LEU A 63 -6.35 -4.40 -6.42
C LEU A 63 -5.92 -5.54 -7.33
N LYS A 64 -5.02 -5.27 -8.28
CA LYS A 64 -4.46 -6.32 -9.15
C LYS A 64 -3.71 -7.36 -8.34
N ALA A 65 -2.90 -6.97 -7.36
CA ALA A 65 -2.19 -7.90 -6.48
C ALA A 65 -3.15 -8.74 -5.63
N ILE A 66 -4.14 -8.10 -5.00
CA ILE A 66 -5.17 -8.74 -4.18
C ILE A 66 -5.91 -9.83 -4.98
N ASN A 67 -6.30 -9.51 -6.22
CA ASN A 67 -7.09 -10.40 -7.07
C ASN A 67 -6.26 -11.48 -7.79
N THR A 68 -4.93 -11.37 -7.81
CA THR A 68 -4.06 -12.31 -8.52
C THR A 68 -3.84 -13.58 -7.69
N LYS A 69 -4.34 -14.73 -8.17
CA LYS A 69 -4.15 -16.03 -7.50
C LYS A 69 -2.74 -16.62 -7.67
N PRO A 70 -2.15 -16.66 -8.88
CA PRO A 70 -0.82 -17.26 -9.04
C PRO A 70 0.24 -16.47 -8.27
N LEU A 71 0.95 -17.14 -7.35
CA LEU A 71 1.91 -16.50 -6.46
C LEU A 71 3.03 -15.76 -7.23
N LYS A 72 3.55 -16.38 -8.30
CA LYS A 72 4.57 -15.76 -9.16
C LYS A 72 4.08 -14.46 -9.78
N THR A 73 2.84 -14.43 -10.28
CA THR A 73 2.27 -13.21 -10.88
C THR A 73 2.00 -12.15 -9.81
N LYS A 74 1.53 -12.54 -8.62
CA LYS A 74 1.34 -11.64 -7.48
C LYS A 74 2.66 -10.98 -7.07
N TYR A 75 3.75 -11.76 -7.05
CA TYR A 75 5.10 -11.25 -6.77
C TYR A 75 5.53 -10.17 -7.78
N GLU A 76 5.33 -10.41 -9.08
CA GLU A 76 5.67 -9.41 -10.11
C GLU A 76 4.81 -8.14 -10.00
N VAL A 77 3.52 -8.26 -9.69
CA VAL A 77 2.65 -7.10 -9.47
C VAL A 77 3.11 -6.29 -8.25
N ASN A 78 3.41 -6.95 -7.13
CA ASN A 78 3.93 -6.27 -5.93
C ASN A 78 5.28 -5.59 -6.21
N LYS A 79 6.18 -6.24 -6.96
CA LYS A 79 7.45 -5.63 -7.40
C LYS A 79 7.22 -4.35 -8.22
N GLN A 80 6.24 -4.37 -9.14
CA GLN A 80 5.88 -3.18 -9.92
C GLN A 80 5.33 -2.06 -9.02
N HIS A 81 4.51 -2.40 -8.03
CA HIS A 81 3.93 -1.44 -7.09
C HIS A 81 5.03 -0.78 -6.23
N ILE A 82 5.96 -1.56 -5.68
CA ILE A 82 7.12 -1.06 -4.95
C ILE A 82 7.96 -0.12 -5.82
N LEU A 83 8.26 -0.50 -7.06
CA LEU A 83 9.00 0.36 -7.99
C LEU A 83 8.27 1.68 -8.28
N LYS A 84 6.94 1.64 -8.40
CA LYS A 84 6.13 2.83 -8.63
C LYS A 84 6.15 3.76 -7.42
N ILE A 85 6.00 3.21 -6.21
CA ILE A 85 6.11 3.96 -4.96
C ILE A 85 7.50 4.61 -4.85
N GLN A 86 8.57 3.83 -5.02
CA GLN A 86 9.95 4.33 -4.96
C GLN A 86 10.18 5.52 -5.91
N ARG A 87 9.72 5.42 -7.16
CA ARG A 87 9.83 6.53 -8.14
C ARG A 87 9.02 7.75 -7.73
N CYS A 88 7.83 7.54 -7.17
CA CYS A 88 6.99 8.62 -6.68
C CYS A 88 7.63 9.32 -5.48
N LEU A 89 8.16 8.57 -4.51
CA LEU A 89 8.88 9.10 -3.36
C LEU A 89 10.10 9.91 -3.79
N ALA A 90 10.90 9.40 -4.74
CA ALA A 90 12.02 10.14 -5.33
C ALA A 90 11.58 11.50 -5.91
N LYS A 91 10.44 11.52 -6.62
CA LYS A 91 9.90 12.74 -7.23
C LYS A 91 9.34 13.72 -6.19
N LYS A 92 8.65 13.22 -5.16
CA LYS A 92 7.93 14.04 -4.17
C LYS A 92 8.87 14.63 -3.12
N SER A 93 9.85 13.86 -2.65
CA SER A 93 10.86 14.29 -1.68
C SER A 93 11.97 15.16 -2.30
N GLY A 94 12.17 15.06 -3.62
CA GLY A 94 13.31 15.68 -4.30
C GLY A 94 14.66 15.05 -3.91
N ASP A 95 14.65 13.84 -3.36
CA ASP A 95 15.83 13.20 -2.78
C ASP A 95 16.40 12.09 -3.69
N ASP A 96 17.72 12.04 -3.79
CA ASP A 96 18.48 11.05 -4.55
C ASP A 96 18.61 9.70 -3.82
N TYR A 97 18.33 9.67 -2.51
CA TYR A 97 18.30 8.47 -1.67
C TYR A 97 17.50 7.34 -2.33
N TRP A 98 16.31 7.69 -2.82
CA TRP A 98 15.37 6.76 -3.44
C TRP A 98 15.91 6.12 -4.71
N GLN A 99 16.83 6.77 -5.42
CA GLN A 99 17.40 6.24 -6.67
C GLN A 99 18.59 5.31 -6.40
N LYS A 100 19.24 5.44 -5.25
CA LYS A 100 20.43 4.66 -4.87
C LYS A 100 20.10 3.32 -4.23
N ILE A 101 18.83 3.07 -3.92
CA ILE A 101 18.40 1.89 -3.15
C ILE A 101 17.50 0.98 -3.98
N ASN A 102 17.78 -0.32 -3.92
CA ASN A 102 16.91 -1.34 -4.52
C ASN A 102 15.79 -1.72 -3.55
N MET A 103 14.78 -0.84 -3.41
CA MET A 103 13.64 -1.09 -2.51
C MET A 103 12.89 -2.40 -2.81
N PRO A 104 12.68 -2.82 -4.08
CA PRO A 104 12.11 -4.13 -4.36
C PRO A 104 12.88 -5.27 -3.71
N GLU A 105 14.21 -5.26 -3.78
CA GLU A 105 15.01 -6.31 -3.17
C GLU A 105 14.94 -6.29 -1.64
N LEU A 106 15.01 -5.11 -1.03
CA LEU A 106 14.94 -4.97 0.43
C LEU A 106 13.58 -5.42 0.96
N ILE A 107 12.49 -4.97 0.35
CA ILE A 107 11.13 -5.27 0.79
C ILE A 107 10.78 -6.74 0.52
N LEU A 108 11.09 -7.28 -0.66
CA LEU A 108 10.72 -8.66 -1.00
C LEU A 108 11.55 -9.70 -0.23
N LYS A 109 12.68 -9.31 0.39
CA LYS A 109 13.41 -10.15 1.35
C LYS A 109 12.75 -10.21 2.73
N GLN A 110 12.02 -9.17 3.15
CA GLN A 110 11.32 -9.15 4.45
C GLN A 110 10.21 -10.21 4.51
N VAL A 111 9.62 -10.58 3.37
CA VAL A 111 8.50 -11.53 3.27
C VAL A 111 8.96 -13.00 3.17
N LYS A 112 10.26 -13.27 3.08
CA LYS A 112 10.82 -14.63 2.96
C LYS A 112 11.26 -15.25 4.30
N GLN A 113 10.91 -14.62 5.42
CA GLN A 113 11.09 -15.17 6.77
C GLN A 113 9.84 -15.94 7.19
#